data_AF-A0A4R6T941-F1
#
_entry.id   AF-A0A4R6T941-F1
#
_cell.length_a   1.000
_cell.length_b   1.000
_cell.length_c   1.000
_cell.angle_alpha   90.00
_cell.angle_beta   90.00
_cell.angle_gamma   90.00
#
_symmetry.space_group_name_H-M   'P 1'
#
loop_
_entity.id
_entity.type
_entity.pdbx_description
1 polymer ?
#
loop_
_entity_poly.entity_id
_entity_poly.type
_entity_poly.pdbx_seq_one_letter_code
_entity_poly.pdbx_strand_id
1 'polypeptide(L)'
;MLTFIFTLWMAFWQSSTIETAKLEKLVQERQVLHQQWQNSESKKSGIFGNRTKKDMIETNEWLERILAKDNQIIEELKFSGQVKTEMIGQEKDDYKTITQSLERDVQVLKKALAEKDKEIENKLDERRVFEWASFILFISTIALGLWIYRLKKS
;
A
#
# COMPACT_ATOMS: atom_id res chain seq x y z
N MET A 1 -17.40 -8.65 -21.17
CA MET A 1 -16.04 -8.64 -20.58
C MET A 1 -15.36 -7.28 -20.77
N LEU A 2 -15.21 -6.78 -21.99
CA LEU A 2 -14.62 -5.45 -22.27
C LEU A 2 -15.39 -4.27 -21.65
N THR A 3 -16.73 -4.32 -21.63
CA THR A 3 -17.58 -3.32 -20.98
C THR A 3 -17.41 -3.26 -19.47
N PHE A 4 -17.23 -4.41 -18.82
CA PHE A 4 -16.97 -4.51 -17.38
C PHE A 4 -15.61 -3.92 -17.00
N ILE A 5 -14.58 -4.16 -17.82
CA ILE A 5 -13.24 -3.60 -17.63
C ILE A 5 -13.28 -2.07 -17.80
N PHE A 6 -14.02 -1.57 -18.79
CA PHE A 6 -14.19 -0.13 -19.01
C PHE A 6 -14.91 0.56 -17.85
N THR A 7 -15.97 -0.05 -17.30
CA THR A 7 -16.66 0.50 -16.11
C THR A 7 -15.78 0.48 -14.86
N LEU A 8 -14.94 -0.54 -14.69
CA LEU A 8 -14.01 -0.63 -13.57
C LEU A 8 -12.90 0.44 -13.67
N TRP A 9 -12.47 0.73 -14.89
CA TRP A 9 -11.47 1.76 -15.17
C TRP A 9 -12.01 3.17 -14.93
N MET A 10 -13.27 3.44 -15.32
CA MET A 10 -13.94 4.72 -15.05
C MET A 10 -14.19 4.95 -13.55
N ALA A 11 -14.50 3.90 -12.79
CA ALA A 11 -14.70 4.00 -11.34
C ALA A 11 -13.41 4.42 -10.60
N PHE A 12 -12.24 4.04 -11.12
CA PHE A 12 -10.95 4.41 -10.55
C PHE A 12 -10.60 5.90 -10.74
N TRP A 13 -11.18 6.57 -11.74
CA TRP A 13 -10.98 8.00 -11.99
C TRP A 13 -11.87 8.89 -11.11
N GLN A 14 -13.01 8.40 -10.59
CA GLN A 14 -13.96 9.22 -9.82
C GLN A 14 -13.58 9.45 -8.34
N SER A 15 -12.65 8.70 -7.77
CA SER A 15 -12.34 8.79 -6.34
C SER A 15 -11.54 10.04 -5.96
N SER A 16 -10.74 10.58 -6.89
CA SER A 16 -9.84 11.72 -6.62
C SER A 16 -10.53 13.10 -6.73
N THR A 17 -11.79 13.14 -7.18
CA THR A 17 -12.51 14.40 -7.43
C THR A 17 -13.37 14.88 -6.24
N ILE A 18 -13.61 14.03 -5.23
CA ILE A 18 -14.63 14.33 -4.20
C ILE A 18 -14.11 15.33 -3.16
N GLU A 19 -12.88 15.17 -2.65
CA GLU A 19 -12.29 16.12 -1.69
C GLU A 19 -11.98 17.48 -2.34
N THR A 20 -11.46 17.45 -3.57
CA THR A 20 -11.15 18.65 -4.35
C THR A 20 -12.42 19.44 -4.70
N ALA A 21 -13.53 18.75 -5.00
CA ALA A 21 -14.80 19.41 -5.30
C ALA A 21 -15.40 20.18 -4.12
N LYS A 22 -15.23 19.69 -2.87
CA LYS A 22 -15.76 20.38 -1.69
C LYS A 22 -14.98 21.66 -1.40
N LEU A 23 -13.65 21.60 -1.43
CA LEU A 23 -12.80 22.77 -1.25
C LEU A 23 -13.03 23.80 -2.36
N GLU A 24 -13.12 23.35 -3.61
CA GLU A 24 -13.39 24.23 -4.76
C GLU A 24 -14.73 24.94 -4.60
N LYS A 25 -15.78 24.23 -4.16
CA LYS A 25 -17.08 24.83 -3.88
C LYS A 25 -16.99 25.93 -2.81
N LEU A 26 -16.26 25.69 -1.71
CA LEU A 26 -16.09 26.70 -0.65
C LEU A 26 -15.35 27.95 -1.17
N VAL A 27 -14.34 27.77 -2.01
CA VAL A 27 -13.61 28.86 -2.65
C VAL A 27 -14.51 29.65 -3.61
N GLN A 28 -15.34 28.97 -4.41
CA GLN A 28 -16.32 29.61 -5.29
C GLN A 28 -17.34 30.43 -4.49
N GLU A 29 -17.90 29.87 -3.41
CA GLU A 29 -18.81 30.59 -2.51
C GLU A 29 -18.17 31.85 -1.92
N ARG A 30 -16.92 31.75 -1.48
CA ARG A 30 -16.14 32.89 -0.96
C ARG A 30 -15.93 33.96 -2.02
N GLN A 31 -15.68 33.58 -3.26
CA GLN A 31 -15.51 34.51 -4.38
C GLN A 31 -16.81 35.25 -4.70
N VAL A 32 -17.96 34.57 -4.64
CA VAL A 32 -19.29 35.21 -4.78
C VAL A 32 -19.52 36.24 -3.66
N LEU A 33 -19.21 35.90 -2.41
CA LEU A 33 -19.33 36.85 -1.29
C LEU A 33 -18.41 38.05 -1.47
N HIS A 34 -17.19 37.83 -1.94
CA HIS A 34 -16.25 38.91 -2.21
C HIS A 34 -16.76 39.85 -3.32
N GLN A 35 -17.37 39.29 -4.38
CA GLN A 35 -17.99 40.08 -5.43
C GLN A 35 -19.19 40.89 -4.92
N GLN A 36 -20.01 40.31 -4.04
CA GLN A 36 -21.13 41.00 -3.41
C GLN A 36 -20.66 42.16 -2.52
N TRP A 37 -19.59 41.94 -1.75
CA TRP A 37 -18.94 42.98 -0.97
C TRP A 37 -18.37 44.12 -1.84
N GLN A 38 -17.71 43.80 -2.96
CA GLN A 38 -17.23 44.84 -3.89
C GLN A 38 -18.40 45.66 -4.46
N ASN A 39 -19.50 44.99 -4.79
CA ASN A 39 -20.70 45.65 -5.27
C ASN A 39 -21.35 46.53 -4.19
N SER A 40 -21.39 46.12 -2.92
CA SER A 40 -21.89 46.97 -1.82
C SER A 40 -20.96 48.16 -1.58
N GLU A 41 -19.65 47.94 -1.64
CA GLU A 41 -18.62 48.96 -1.44
C GLU A 41 -18.67 50.05 -2.53
N SER A 42 -19.08 49.71 -3.75
CA SER A 42 -19.27 50.68 -4.85
C SER A 42 -20.51 51.59 -4.67
N LYS A 43 -21.47 51.21 -3.81
CA LYS A 43 -22.75 51.92 -3.62
C LYS A 43 -22.75 52.89 -2.42
N LYS A 44 -21.60 53.48 -2.09
CA LYS A 44 -21.46 54.40 -0.94
C LYS A 44 -22.50 55.52 -1.03
N SER A 45 -23.32 55.66 0.00
CA SER A 45 -24.51 56.54 -0.04
C SER A 45 -24.28 57.92 0.57
N GLY A 46 -23.10 58.19 1.15
CA GLY A 46 -22.84 59.47 1.78
C GLY A 46 -22.66 60.61 0.79
N ILE A 47 -23.21 61.77 1.17
CA ILE A 47 -23.39 63.00 0.37
C ILE A 47 -22.05 63.59 -0.16
N PHE A 48 -20.90 63.10 0.30
CA PHE A 48 -19.57 63.51 -0.15
C PHE A 48 -18.60 62.34 -0.38
N GLY A 49 -19.11 61.16 -0.73
CA GLY A 49 -18.28 59.94 -0.88
C GLY A 49 -17.79 59.34 0.45
N ASN A 50 -18.16 59.95 1.58
CA ASN A 50 -17.95 59.37 2.91
C ASN A 50 -18.92 58.20 3.15
N ARG A 51 -18.47 57.18 3.87
CA ARG A 51 -19.33 56.06 4.26
C ARG A 51 -20.30 56.50 5.34
N THR A 52 -21.58 56.16 5.20
CA THR A 52 -22.54 56.34 6.28
C THR A 52 -22.36 55.23 7.34
N LYS A 53 -22.93 55.43 8.54
CA LYS A 53 -22.95 54.38 9.57
C LYS A 53 -23.61 53.09 9.05
N LYS A 54 -24.63 53.20 8.20
CA LYS A 54 -25.31 52.06 7.57
C LYS A 54 -24.38 51.33 6.61
N ASP A 55 -23.66 52.06 5.75
CA ASP A 55 -22.69 51.49 4.81
C ASP A 55 -21.56 50.76 5.57
N MET A 56 -21.12 51.28 6.73
CA MET A 56 -20.13 50.64 7.59
C MET A 56 -20.63 49.32 8.20
N ILE A 57 -21.88 49.28 8.68
CA ILE A 57 -22.48 48.06 9.25
C ILE A 57 -22.59 46.99 8.17
N GLU A 58 -23.11 47.33 7.00
CA GLU A 58 -23.23 46.40 5.87
C GLU A 58 -21.85 45.84 5.45
N THR A 59 -20.84 46.71 5.38
CA THR A 59 -19.46 46.30 5.07
C THR A 59 -18.93 45.31 6.10
N ASN A 60 -19.16 45.55 7.39
CA ASN A 60 -18.73 44.64 8.46
C ASN A 60 -19.46 43.30 8.38
N GLU A 61 -20.77 43.28 8.14
CA GLU A 61 -21.51 42.03 7.98
C GLU A 61 -20.97 41.19 6.81
N TRP A 62 -20.59 41.83 5.70
CA TRP A 62 -19.94 41.13 4.58
C TRP A 62 -18.58 40.57 4.96
N LEU A 63 -17.75 41.35 5.67
CA LEU A 63 -16.45 40.89 6.13
C LEU A 63 -16.57 39.72 7.12
N GLU A 64 -17.54 39.76 8.03
CA GLU A 64 -17.82 38.64 8.94
C GLU A 64 -18.20 37.37 8.18
N ARG A 65 -19.05 37.48 7.15
CA ARG A 65 -19.43 36.34 6.30
C ARG A 65 -18.24 35.77 5.52
N ILE A 66 -17.38 36.65 4.98
CA ILE A 66 -16.17 36.24 4.26
C ILE A 66 -15.20 35.54 5.23
N LEU A 67 -14.98 36.09 6.43
CA LEU A 67 -14.13 35.48 7.44
C LEU A 67 -14.65 34.12 7.91
N ALA A 68 -15.97 33.99 8.10
CA ALA A 68 -16.59 32.72 8.41
C ALA A 68 -16.33 31.67 7.30
N LYS A 69 -16.37 32.07 6.03
CA LYS A 69 -16.03 31.18 4.90
C LYS A 69 -14.53 30.87 4.81
N ASP A 70 -13.67 31.85 5.06
CA ASP A 70 -12.22 31.64 5.10
C ASP A 70 -11.84 30.63 6.20
N ASN A 71 -12.50 30.69 7.37
CA ASN A 71 -12.32 29.68 8.42
C ASN A 71 -12.74 28.28 7.98
N GLN A 72 -13.87 28.14 7.28
CA GLN A 72 -14.31 26.85 6.72
C GLN A 72 -13.31 26.29 5.69
N ILE A 73 -12.75 27.16 4.84
CA ILE A 73 -11.71 26.76 3.86
C ILE A 73 -10.45 26.27 4.59
N ILE A 74 -10.00 26.99 5.63
CA ILE A 74 -8.81 26.62 6.41
C ILE A 74 -9.01 25.28 7.13
N GLU A 75 -10.19 25.04 7.69
CA GLU A 75 -10.53 23.78 8.36
C GLU A 75 -10.48 22.60 7.39
N GLU A 76 -11.06 22.74 6.20
CA GLU A 76 -11.02 21.70 5.16
C GLU A 76 -9.60 21.41 4.68
N LEU A 77 -8.78 22.46 4.48
CA LEU A 77 -7.37 22.30 4.10
C LEU A 77 -6.56 21.55 5.17
N LYS A 78 -6.82 21.84 6.46
CA LYS A 78 -6.19 21.12 7.57
C LYS A 78 -6.62 19.66 7.60
N PHE A 79 -7.91 19.40 7.42
CA PHE A 79 -8.45 18.05 7.37
C PHE A 79 -7.81 17.23 6.24
N SER A 80 -7.79 17.75 5.00
CA SER A 80 -7.15 17.05 3.87
C SER A 80 -5.64 16.83 4.10
N GLY A 81 -4.96 17.77 4.75
CA GLY A 81 -3.56 17.61 5.15
C GLY A 81 -3.33 16.51 6.20
N GLN A 82 -4.21 16.42 7.20
CA GLN A 82 -4.19 15.38 8.23
C GLN A 82 -4.45 14.00 7.62
N VAL A 83 -5.52 13.86 6.83
CA VAL A 83 -5.85 12.61 6.12
C VAL A 83 -4.68 12.12 5.27
N LYS A 84 -4.03 13.02 4.51
CA LYS A 84 -2.85 12.66 3.72
C LYS A 84 -1.69 12.16 4.58
N THR A 85 -1.45 12.80 5.72
CA THR A 85 -0.37 12.41 6.64
C THR A 85 -0.67 11.06 7.30
N GLU A 86 -1.91 10.82 7.71
CA GLU A 86 -2.36 9.56 8.28
C GLU A 86 -2.25 8.41 7.26
N MET A 87 -2.66 8.64 6.01
CA MET A 87 -2.52 7.63 4.94
C MET A 87 -1.06 7.27 4.67
N ILE A 88 -0.16 8.26 4.60
CA ILE A 88 1.29 8.00 4.44
C ILE A 88 1.83 7.21 5.64
N GLY A 89 1.37 7.51 6.86
CA GLY A 89 1.73 6.77 8.06
C GLY A 89 1.30 5.30 7.99
N GLN A 90 0.04 5.05 7.62
CA GLN A 90 -0.51 3.70 7.46
C GLN A 90 0.24 2.91 6.38
N GLU A 91 0.46 3.49 5.21
CA GLU A 91 1.19 2.83 4.12
C GLU A 91 2.59 2.40 4.56
N LYS A 92 3.30 3.25 5.31
CA LYS A 92 4.63 2.93 5.85
C LYS A 92 4.59 1.77 6.85
N ASP A 93 3.59 1.73 7.73
CA ASP A 93 3.43 0.64 8.71
C ASP A 93 3.04 -0.68 8.02
N ASP A 94 2.25 -0.62 6.96
CA ASP A 94 1.92 -1.77 6.11
C ASP A 94 3.16 -2.32 5.41
N TYR A 95 3.99 -1.46 4.80
CA TYR A 95 5.26 -1.87 4.19
C TYR A 95 6.19 -2.56 5.20
N LYS A 96 6.28 -2.03 6.42
CA LYS A 96 7.07 -2.64 7.49
C LYS A 96 6.53 -4.03 7.83
N THR A 97 5.22 -4.18 7.93
CA THR A 97 4.57 -5.46 8.26
C THR A 97 4.77 -6.49 7.16
N ILE A 98 4.60 -6.10 5.89
CA ILE A 98 4.86 -6.95 4.71
C ILE A 98 6.33 -7.37 4.66
N THR A 99 7.26 -6.45 4.91
CA THR A 99 8.70 -6.77 4.93
C THR A 99 9.01 -7.80 6.01
N GLN A 100 8.45 -7.64 7.22
CA GLN A 100 8.62 -8.59 8.32
C GLN A 100 7.99 -9.96 8.06
N SER A 101 6.86 -10.04 7.34
CA SER A 101 6.31 -11.33 6.93
C SER A 101 7.20 -11.98 5.87
N LEU A 102 7.67 -11.21 4.89
CA LEU A 102 8.48 -11.70 3.79
C LEU A 102 9.85 -12.20 4.27
N GLU A 103 10.47 -11.51 5.24
CA GLU A 103 11.69 -12.00 5.92
C GLU A 103 11.46 -13.34 6.63
N ARG A 104 10.34 -13.50 7.34
CA ARG A 104 9.98 -14.76 8.00
C ARG A 104 9.78 -15.88 6.98
N ASP A 105 9.06 -15.60 5.90
CA ASP A 105 8.81 -16.58 4.83
C ASP A 105 10.12 -17.03 4.18
N VAL A 106 11.03 -16.09 3.89
CA VAL A 106 12.36 -16.41 3.36
C VAL A 106 13.15 -17.29 4.34
N GLN A 107 13.09 -17.03 5.64
CA GLN A 107 13.76 -17.88 6.64
C GLN A 107 13.16 -19.30 6.68
N VAL A 108 11.85 -19.43 6.60
CA VAL A 108 11.16 -20.73 6.55
C VAL A 108 11.56 -21.49 5.29
N LEU A 109 11.54 -20.84 4.13
CA LEU A 109 11.94 -21.44 2.86
C LEU A 109 13.40 -21.90 2.88
N LYS A 110 14.31 -21.09 3.44
CA LYS A 110 15.72 -21.48 3.60
C LYS A 110 15.88 -22.72 4.47
N LYS A 111 15.13 -22.82 5.58
CA LYS A 111 15.16 -24.00 6.45
C LYS A 111 14.62 -25.24 5.73
N ALA A 112 13.49 -25.11 5.04
CA ALA A 112 12.92 -26.21 4.26
C ALA A 112 13.85 -26.69 3.15
N LEU A 113 14.56 -25.76 2.48
CA LEU A 113 15.57 -26.10 1.48
C LEU A 113 16.74 -26.88 2.10
N ALA A 114 17.29 -26.40 3.22
CA ALA A 114 18.38 -27.09 3.91
C ALA A 114 17.99 -28.48 4.41
N GLU A 115 16.73 -28.66 4.84
CA GLU A 115 16.20 -29.96 5.23
C GLU A 115 16.08 -30.92 4.03
N LYS A 116 15.67 -30.40 2.87
CA LYS A 116 15.61 -31.18 1.62
C LYS A 116 16.98 -31.58 1.12
N ASP A 117 17.97 -30.69 1.19
CA ASP A 117 19.36 -31.00 0.82
C ASP A 117 19.90 -32.13 1.70
N LYS A 118 19.64 -32.08 3.01
CA LYS A 118 20.01 -33.14 3.95
C LYS A 118 19.29 -34.47 3.66
N GLU A 119 18.01 -34.41 3.30
CA GLU A 119 17.23 -35.61 2.90
C GLU A 119 17.84 -36.26 1.64
N ILE A 120 18.28 -35.45 0.67
CA ILE A 120 18.94 -35.92 -0.54
C ILE A 120 20.29 -36.57 -0.20
N GLU A 121 21.10 -35.93 0.63
CA GLU A 121 22.40 -36.46 1.07
C GLU A 121 22.25 -37.82 1.75
N ASN A 122 21.31 -37.95 2.70
CA ASN A 122 21.03 -39.23 3.36
C ASN A 122 20.61 -40.32 2.37
N LYS A 123 19.76 -39.99 1.38
CA LYS A 123 19.36 -40.96 0.34
C LYS A 123 20.51 -41.39 -0.56
N LEU A 124 21.44 -40.48 -0.86
CA LEU A 124 22.65 -40.81 -1.63
C LEU A 124 23.57 -41.75 -0.84
N ASP A 125 23.72 -41.52 0.47
CA ASP A 125 24.51 -42.38 1.34
C ASP A 125 23.87 -43.76 1.55
N GLU A 126 22.55 -43.83 1.75
CA GLU A 126 21.81 -45.11 1.81
C GLU A 126 21.98 -45.93 0.53
N ARG A 127 21.88 -45.28 -0.64
CA ARG A 127 22.15 -45.93 -1.94
C ARG A 127 23.57 -46.46 -2.02
N ARG A 128 24.56 -45.66 -1.61
CA ARG A 128 25.96 -46.08 -1.60
C ARG A 128 26.16 -47.29 -0.68
N VAL A 129 25.62 -47.27 0.54
CA VAL A 129 25.71 -48.42 1.46
C VAL A 129 25.09 -49.68 0.84
N PHE A 130 23.93 -49.55 0.19
CA PHE A 130 23.28 -50.67 -0.50
C PHE A 130 24.10 -51.23 -1.66
N GLU A 131 24.71 -50.35 -2.48
CA GLU A 131 25.61 -50.74 -3.58
C GLU A 131 26.81 -51.53 -3.04
N TRP A 132 27.48 -51.01 -2.00
CA TRP A 132 28.63 -51.67 -1.38
C TRP A 132 28.25 -53.00 -0.71
N ALA A 133 27.12 -53.05 0.00
CA ALA A 133 26.64 -54.29 0.62
C ALA A 133 26.34 -55.37 -0.44
N SER A 134 25.68 -54.99 -1.54
CA SER A 134 25.37 -55.89 -2.65
C SER A 134 26.64 -56.40 -3.33
N PHE A 135 27.63 -55.52 -3.53
CA PHE A 135 28.92 -55.87 -4.11
C PHE A 135 29.72 -56.86 -3.24
N ILE A 136 29.78 -56.62 -1.92
CA ILE A 136 30.45 -57.52 -0.96
C ILE A 136 29.75 -58.88 -0.95
N LEU A 137 28.42 -58.90 -0.92
CA LEU A 137 27.64 -60.15 -0.98
C LEU A 137 27.91 -60.93 -2.26
N PHE A 138 27.95 -60.24 -3.41
CA PHE A 138 28.27 -60.84 -4.70
C PHE A 138 29.66 -61.49 -4.71
N ILE A 139 30.70 -60.79 -4.23
CA ILE A 139 32.07 -61.33 -4.13
C ILE A 139 32.12 -62.53 -3.18
N SER A 140 31.46 -62.44 -2.02
CA SER A 140 31.40 -63.53 -1.04
C SER A 140 30.78 -64.79 -1.65
N THR A 141 29.70 -64.63 -2.41
CA THR A 141 29.01 -65.75 -3.07
C THR A 141 29.91 -66.42 -4.12
N ILE A 142 30.65 -65.64 -4.92
CA ILE A 142 31.63 -66.18 -5.88
C ILE A 142 32.76 -66.92 -5.18
N ALA A 143 33.31 -66.34 -4.11
CA ALA A 143 34.41 -66.94 -3.35
C ALA A 143 34.00 -68.30 -2.75
N LEU A 144 32.82 -68.39 -2.15
CA LEU A 144 32.26 -69.64 -1.63
C LEU A 144 32.02 -70.67 -2.75
N GLY A 145 31.48 -70.25 -3.89
CA GLY A 145 31.28 -71.11 -5.05
C GLY A 145 32.59 -71.73 -5.57
N LEU A 146 33.64 -70.91 -5.69
CA LEU A 146 34.98 -71.39 -6.08
C LEU A 146 35.60 -72.33 -5.03
N TRP A 147 35.37 -72.07 -3.74
CA TRP A 147 35.86 -72.92 -2.66
C TRP A 147 35.22 -74.31 -2.70
N ILE A 148 33.89 -74.40 -2.85
CA ILE A 148 33.18 -75.68 -2.98
C ILE A 148 33.61 -76.43 -4.25
N TYR A 149 33.78 -75.74 -5.38
CA TYR A 149 34.26 -76.35 -6.61
C TYR A 149 35.66 -76.98 -6.44
N ARG A 150 36.56 -76.32 -5.72
CA ARG A 150 37.88 -76.88 -5.40
C ARG A 150 37.80 -78.10 -4.47
N LEU A 151 36.93 -78.06 -3.46
CA LEU A 151 36.73 -79.20 -2.55
C LEU A 151 36.20 -80.45 -3.26
N LYS A 152 35.35 -80.31 -4.28
CA LYS A 152 34.79 -81.44 -5.04
C LYS A 152 35.76 -82.03 -6.07
N LYS A 153 36.81 -81.30 -6.44
CA LYS A 153 37.82 -81.73 -7.42
C LYS A 153 39.05 -82.39 -6.78
N SER A 154 39.24 -82.22 -5.47
CA SER A 154 40.20 -82.98 -4.66
C SER A 154 39.59 -84.27 -4.16
#